data_AF-A0A1Y1MV68-F1
#
_entry.id   AF-A0A1Y1MV68-F1
#
_cell.length_a   1.000
_cell.length_b   1.000
_cell.length_c   1.000
_cell.angle_alpha   90.00
_cell.angle_beta   90.00
_cell.angle_gamma   90.00
#
_symmetry.space_group_name_H-M   'P 1'
#
loop_
_entity.id
_entity.type
_entity.pdbx_description
1 polymer ?
#
loop_
_entity_poly.entity_id
_entity_poly.type
_entity_poly.pdbx_seq_one_letter_code
_entity_poly.pdbx_strand_id
1 'polypeptide(L)'
;LPELCILRDIIMGWLGAETGREAWAKMDAAHAEYYAMVRREVPRERVLEFKHEDGWGPLCEFLGVPVPDGPFPRTNDRAEMLGLLDQVSRKVVVTAAARLGRAV
;
A
#
# COMPACT_ATOMS: atom_id res chain seq x y z
N LEU A 1 -9.47 -19.04 6.92
CA LEU A 1 -8.78 -18.71 5.66
C LEU A 1 -7.41 -18.12 6.00
N PRO A 2 -6.33 -18.91 5.95
CA PRO A 2 -4.97 -18.45 6.27
C PRO A 2 -4.54 -17.22 5.44
N GLU A 3 -5.07 -17.12 4.22
CA GLU A 3 -4.80 -16.04 3.26
C GLU A 3 -5.31 -14.66 3.74
N LEU A 4 -6.38 -14.61 4.55
CA LEU A 4 -6.88 -13.40 5.18
C LEU A 4 -6.09 -13.02 6.45
N CYS A 5 -5.30 -13.93 7.02
CA CYS A 5 -4.40 -13.60 8.13
C CYS A 5 -3.25 -12.72 7.66
N ILE A 6 -2.78 -12.86 6.42
CA ILE A 6 -1.65 -12.07 5.90
C ILE A 6 -1.96 -10.56 5.91
N LEU A 7 -3.15 -10.16 5.43
CA LEU A 7 -3.54 -8.75 5.42
C LEU A 7 -3.72 -8.18 6.83
N ARG A 8 -4.31 -8.98 7.72
CA ARG A 8 -4.40 -8.64 9.14
C ARG A 8 -3.01 -8.50 9.74
N ASP A 9 -2.14 -9.49 9.58
CA ASP A 9 -0.83 -9.54 10.23
C ASP A 9 0.12 -8.45 9.69
N ILE A 10 0.01 -8.08 8.41
CA ILE A 10 0.77 -6.96 7.84
C ILE A 10 0.31 -5.62 8.42
N ILE A 11 -1.00 -5.33 8.37
CA ILE A 11 -1.52 -4.02 8.80
C ILE A 11 -1.49 -3.89 10.33
N MET A 12 -1.95 -4.94 11.01
CA MET A 12 -2.13 -4.95 12.46
C MET A 12 -0.83 -5.29 13.20
N GLY A 13 -0.01 -6.18 12.64
CA GLY A 13 1.25 -6.59 13.26
C GLY A 13 2.29 -5.48 13.27
N TRP A 14 2.40 -4.68 12.20
CA TRP A 14 3.28 -3.51 12.18
C TRP A 14 2.86 -2.42 13.18
N LEU A 15 1.57 -2.33 13.50
CA LEU A 15 1.03 -1.36 14.46
C LEU A 15 0.88 -1.93 15.88
N GLY A 16 1.20 -3.22 16.09
CA GLY A 16 0.93 -3.93 17.34
C GLY A 16 -0.52 -3.75 17.80
N ALA A 17 -1.48 -3.80 16.88
CA ALA A 17 -2.90 -3.58 17.13
C ALA A 17 -3.66 -4.90 17.09
N GLU A 18 -4.68 -5.06 17.93
CA GLU A 18 -5.55 -6.23 17.93
C GLU A 18 -6.84 -5.97 17.16
N THR A 19 -7.27 -4.70 17.10
CA THR A 19 -8.49 -4.28 16.41
C THR A 19 -8.24 -3.18 15.38
N GLY A 20 -9.02 -3.16 14.30
CA GLY A 20 -8.88 -2.12 13.27
C GLY A 20 -8.96 -0.72 13.86
N ARG A 21 -9.80 -0.49 14.88
CA ARG A 21 -9.91 0.78 15.60
C ARG A 21 -8.60 1.19 16.26
N GLU A 22 -7.92 0.27 16.93
CA GLU A 22 -6.61 0.52 17.52
C GLU A 22 -5.57 0.81 16.44
N ALA A 23 -5.60 0.07 15.33
CA ALA A 23 -4.71 0.31 14.20
C ALA A 23 -4.88 1.74 13.66
N TRP A 24 -6.12 2.16 13.40
CA TRP A 24 -6.43 3.53 12.97
C TRP A 24 -5.96 4.58 13.96
N ALA A 25 -6.16 4.37 15.27
CA ALA A 25 -5.73 5.30 16.30
C ALA A 25 -4.20 5.43 16.42
N LYS A 26 -3.44 4.41 16.00
CA LYS A 26 -1.97 4.38 16.06
C LYS A 26 -1.29 4.83 14.77
N MET A 27 -2.00 4.90 13.65
CA MET A 27 -1.39 5.01 12.32
C MET A 27 -0.57 6.31 12.15
N ASP A 28 -1.10 7.45 12.57
CA ASP A 28 -0.40 8.74 12.45
C ASP A 28 0.88 8.78 13.29
N ALA A 29 0.83 8.26 14.52
CA ALA A 29 1.98 8.21 15.42
C ALA A 29 3.06 7.27 14.87
N ALA A 30 2.69 6.07 14.43
CA ALA A 30 3.61 5.10 13.85
C ALA A 30 4.27 5.65 12.57
N HIS A 31 3.50 6.34 11.72
CA HIS A 31 4.01 7.00 10.53
C HIS A 31 5.05 8.07 10.88
N ALA A 32 4.73 8.96 11.83
CA ALA A 32 5.63 10.02 12.26
C ALA A 32 6.93 9.47 12.88
N GLU A 33 6.82 8.44 13.73
CA GLU A 33 7.95 7.78 14.38
C GLU A 33 8.89 7.13 13.36
N TYR A 34 8.34 6.43 12.38
CA TYR A 34 9.14 5.81 11.31
C TYR A 34 9.94 6.84 10.51
N TYR A 35 9.30 7.94 10.08
CA TYR A 35 10.00 9.00 9.35
C TYR A 35 11.08 9.68 10.22
N ALA A 36 10.81 9.90 11.51
CA ALA A 36 11.79 10.45 12.44
C ALA A 36 13.00 9.50 12.62
N MET A 37 12.75 8.20 12.72
CA MET A 37 13.80 7.19 12.76
C MET A 37 14.64 7.22 11.47
N VAL A 38 14.03 7.18 10.28
CA VAL A 38 14.79 7.23 9.01
C VAL A 38 15.67 8.47 8.92
N ARG A 39 15.14 9.65 9.28
CA ARG A 39 15.89 10.92 9.29
C ARG A 39 17.06 10.93 10.29
N ARG A 40 16.96 10.15 11.37
CA ARG A 40 17.99 10.05 12.41
C ARG A 40 19.09 9.05 12.03
N GLU A 41 18.70 7.91 11.47
CA GLU A 41 19.61 6.77 11.27
C GLU A 41 20.31 6.79 9.90
N VAL A 42 19.72 7.44 8.88
CA VAL A 42 20.27 7.45 7.52
C VAL A 42 20.98 8.79 7.26
N PRO A 43 22.23 8.78 6.75
CA PRO A 43 22.91 10.01 6.33
C PRO A 43 22.06 10.81 5.35
N ARG A 44 22.01 12.14 5.53
CA ARG A 44 21.09 13.03 4.81
C ARG A 44 21.26 12.94 3.29
N GLU A 45 22.48 12.78 2.82
CA GLU A 45 22.83 12.62 1.40
C GLU A 45 22.32 11.32 0.77
N ARG A 46 21.86 10.36 1.59
CA ARG A 46 21.25 9.09 1.14
C ARG A 46 19.73 9.06 1.33
N VAL A 47 19.11 10.19 1.67
CA VAL A 47 17.66 10.29 1.84
C VAL A 47 17.10 11.36 0.90
N LEU A 48 16.06 10.98 0.14
CA LEU A 48 15.21 11.89 -0.60
C LEU A 48 13.82 11.88 0.04
N GLU A 49 13.36 13.03 0.53
CA GLU A 49 11.94 13.22 0.84
C GLU A 49 11.19 13.51 -0.46
N PHE A 50 10.35 12.57 -0.88
CA PHE A 50 9.74 12.55 -2.20
C PHE A 50 8.23 12.40 -2.12
N LYS A 51 7.50 13.18 -2.91
CA LYS A 51 6.06 13.01 -3.14
C LYS A 51 5.84 12.59 -4.59
N HIS A 52 4.82 11.80 -4.86
CA HIS A 52 4.52 11.31 -6.21
C HIS A 52 4.25 12.45 -7.20
N GLU A 53 3.76 13.59 -6.69
CA GLU A 53 3.53 14.82 -7.45
C GLU A 53 4.82 15.52 -7.90
N ASP A 54 5.97 15.21 -7.27
CA ASP A 54 7.27 15.78 -7.63
C ASP A 54 7.79 15.26 -8.98
N GLY A 55 7.28 14.10 -9.42
CA GLY A 55 7.58 13.52 -10.73
C GLY A 55 9.03 13.03 -10.89
N TRP A 56 9.51 12.96 -12.13
CA TRP A 56 10.83 12.38 -12.42
C TRP A 56 12.02 13.22 -11.95
N GLY A 57 11.90 14.54 -11.99
CA GLY A 57 13.05 15.45 -11.85
C GLY A 57 13.85 15.22 -10.56
N PRO A 58 13.26 15.44 -9.38
CA PRO A 58 13.97 15.29 -8.10
C PRO A 58 14.46 13.86 -7.85
N LEU A 59 13.73 12.85 -8.32
CA LEU A 59 14.12 11.45 -8.18
C LEU A 59 15.34 11.10 -9.04
N CYS A 60 15.32 11.49 -10.32
CA CYS A 60 16.42 11.22 -11.25
C CYS A 60 17.69 11.99 -10.87
N GLU A 61 17.54 13.24 -10.40
CA GLU A 61 18.66 14.03 -9.87
C GLU A 61 19.32 13.34 -8.67
N PHE A 62 18.52 12.90 -7.70
CA PHE A 62 19.01 12.21 -6.51
C PHE A 62 19.72 10.88 -6.85
N LEU A 63 19.22 10.15 -7.85
CA LEU A 63 19.79 8.88 -8.29
C LEU A 63 20.97 9.02 -9.27
N GLY A 64 21.23 10.22 -9.80
CA GLY A 64 22.28 10.46 -10.78
C GLY A 64 22.02 9.81 -12.14
N VAL A 65 20.75 9.70 -12.55
CA VAL A 65 20.33 9.05 -13.80
C VAL A 65 19.58 10.04 -14.71
N PRO A 66 19.56 9.84 -16.04
CA PRO A 66 18.77 10.69 -16.93
C PRO A 66 17.26 10.53 -16.67
N VAL A 67 16.52 11.61 -16.92
CA VAL A 67 15.05 11.60 -16.91
C VAL A 67 14.54 10.76 -18.09
N PRO A 68 13.65 9.78 -17.87
CA PRO A 68 13.10 8.97 -18.95
C PRO A 68 12.07 9.76 -19.78
N ASP A 69 11.81 9.29 -21.00
CA ASP A 69 10.74 9.84 -21.83
C ASP A 69 9.36 9.43 -21.27
N GLY A 70 8.43 10.39 -21.25
CA GLY A 70 7.04 10.17 -20.85
C GLY A 70 6.67 10.68 -19.45
N PRO A 71 5.38 10.63 -19.09
CA PRO A 71 4.90 11.14 -17.81
C PRO A 71 5.35 10.25 -16.64
N PHE A 72 5.47 10.84 -15.45
CA PHE A 72 5.63 10.06 -14.22
C PHE A 72 4.41 9.14 -14.02
N PRO A 73 4.61 7.84 -13.73
CA PRO A 73 3.51 6.89 -13.70
C PRO A 73 2.53 7.22 -12.58
N ARG A 74 1.24 7.21 -12.91
CA ARG A 74 0.14 7.26 -11.94
C ARG A 74 -0.63 5.95 -12.04
N THR A 75 -0.29 5.02 -11.15
CA THR A 75 -0.92 3.71 -11.03
C THR A 75 -1.14 3.40 -9.55
N ASN A 76 -1.85 2.31 -9.26
CA ASN A 76 -2.15 1.88 -7.89
C ASN A 76 -2.94 2.94 -7.11
N ASP A 77 -3.85 3.65 -7.79
CA ASP A 77 -4.73 4.57 -7.11
C ASP A 77 -5.86 3.83 -6.36
N ARG A 78 -6.53 4.56 -5.47
CA ARG A 78 -7.59 3.98 -4.63
C ARG A 78 -8.73 3.40 -5.48
N ALA A 79 -9.08 4.01 -6.60
CA ALA A 79 -10.18 3.55 -7.44
C ALA A 79 -9.81 2.23 -8.16
N GLU A 80 -8.58 2.14 -8.66
CA GLU A 80 -8.03 0.90 -9.24
C GLU A 80 -8.05 -0.24 -8.21
N MET A 81 -7.56 0.02 -6.98
CA MET A 81 -7.55 -0.96 -5.89
C MET A 81 -8.96 -1.43 -5.52
N LEU A 82 -9.92 -0.49 -5.38
CA LEU A 82 -11.31 -0.85 -5.06
C LEU A 82 -11.99 -1.63 -6.19
N GLY A 83 -11.69 -1.30 -7.45
CA GLY A 83 -12.19 -2.02 -8.61
C GLY A 83 -11.70 -3.49 -8.62
N LEU A 84 -10.44 -3.72 -8.26
CA LEU A 84 -9.91 -5.08 -8.13
C LEU A 84 -10.67 -5.88 -7.05
N LEU A 85 -10.91 -5.27 -5.88
CA LEU A 85 -11.63 -5.92 -4.78
C LEU A 85 -13.08 -6.27 -5.15
N ASP A 86 -13.77 -5.39 -5.88
CA ASP A 86 -15.13 -5.64 -6.39
C ASP A 86 -15.15 -6.84 -7.35
N GLN A 87 -14.22 -6.87 -8.32
CA GLN A 87 -14.12 -7.95 -9.29
C GLN A 87 -13.86 -9.32 -8.62
N VAL A 88 -12.97 -9.36 -7.63
CA VAL A 88 -12.69 -10.58 -6.86
C VAL A 88 -13.95 -11.02 -6.10
N SER A 89 -14.61 -10.09 -5.40
CA SER A 89 -15.82 -10.36 -4.62
C SER A 89 -16.94 -10.93 -5.51
N ARG A 90 -17.18 -10.31 -6.67
CA ARG A 90 -18.16 -10.78 -7.65
C ARG A 90 -17.86 -12.19 -8.14
N LYS A 91 -16.60 -12.48 -8.46
CA LYS A 91 -16.19 -13.81 -8.94
C LYS A 91 -16.40 -14.90 -7.88
N VAL A 92 -16.14 -14.60 -6.62
CA VAL A 92 -16.37 -15.52 -5.49
C VAL A 92 -17.87 -15.82 -5.35
N VAL A 93 -18.71 -14.79 -5.32
CA VAL A 93 -20.17 -14.94 -5.16
C VAL A 93 -20.78 -15.74 -6.32
N VAL A 94 -20.46 -15.39 -7.56
CA VAL A 94 -20.98 -16.10 -8.75
C VAL A 94 -20.54 -17.57 -8.76
N THR A 95 -19.28 -17.84 -8.40
CA THR A 95 -18.76 -19.21 -8.35
C THR A 95 -19.43 -20.05 -7.27
N ALA A 96 -19.63 -19.46 -6.07
CA ALA A 96 -20.33 -20.13 -4.98
C ALA A 96 -21.79 -20.44 -5.34
N ALA A 97 -22.51 -19.47 -5.92
CA ALA A 97 -23.87 -19.65 -6.41
C ALA A 97 -23.96 -20.77 -7.48
N ALA A 98 -23.02 -20.79 -8.44
CA ALA A 98 -22.97 -21.83 -9.47
C ALA A 98 -22.61 -23.23 -8.94
N ARG A 99 -21.92 -23.33 -7.79
CA ARG A 99 -21.65 -24.61 -7.13
C ARG A 99 -22.89 -25.10 -6.37
N LEU A 100 -23.57 -24.22 -5.65
CA LEU A 100 -24.80 -24.54 -4.93
C LEU A 100 -25.92 -24.95 -5.91
N GLY A 101 -26.06 -24.25 -7.04
CA GLY A 101 -27.06 -24.60 -8.07
C GLY A 101 -26.76 -25.88 -8.86
N ARG A 102 -25.54 -26.44 -8.75
CA ARG A 102 -25.20 -27.76 -9.31
C ARG A 102 -25.35 -28.92 -8.31
N ALA A 103 -25.53 -28.57 -7.03
CA ALA A 103 -25.71 -29.53 -5.94
C ALA A 103 -27.18 -29.74 -5.55
N VAL A 104 -28.12 -29.11 -6.29
CA VAL A 104 -29.58 -29.19 -6.13
C VAL A 104 -30.18 -29.80 -7.39
#